data_AF-A0A1B6DI80-F1
#
_entry.id   AF-A0A1B6DI80-F1
#
_cell.length_a   1.000
_cell.length_b   1.000
_cell.length_c   1.000
_cell.angle_alpha   90.00
_cell.angle_beta   90.00
_cell.angle_gamma   90.00
#
_symmetry.space_group_name_H-M   'P 1'
#
loop_
_entity.id
_entity.type
_entity.pdbx_description
1 polymer ?
#
loop_
_entity_poly.entity_id
_entity_poly.type
_entity_poly.pdbx_seq_one_letter_code
_entity_poly.pdbx_strand_id
1 'polypeptide(L)'
;IAGVVVVGVDDVVVGKINVVVDSGVVVVGVDGIVVGAGVEVVGSGVVVMGVGGVVVGLDVMVVGAEVMVVGVGGVVVGVDVMVVGAGVVVVGVGGIVVGKSNVVVIAGVVVVGVDDVVVGKINVVVDSGVVVVGVDGIIEGAGVVVVGAGVVVMGVGGVVVEVGVMVVGAEVVVVGVGDIVVGKSNVVVVAGVVVVGVGGNVVGKCNVVVVAG
;
A
#
# COMPACT_ATOMS: atom_id res chain seq x y z
N ILE A 1 32.46 20.46 -3.50
CA ILE A 1 33.29 19.41 -2.88
C ILE A 1 32.80 18.09 -3.46
N ALA A 2 33.64 17.38 -4.23
CA ALA A 2 33.29 16.07 -4.80
C ALA A 2 33.81 14.96 -3.88
N GLY A 3 33.29 14.89 -2.66
CA GLY A 3 33.76 13.93 -1.66
C GLY A 3 33.11 12.56 -1.86
N VAL A 4 33.90 11.50 -1.71
CA VAL A 4 33.38 10.15 -1.47
C VAL A 4 34.00 9.69 -0.16
N VAL A 5 33.17 9.25 0.79
CA VAL A 5 33.58 8.73 2.09
C VAL A 5 33.15 7.26 2.15
N VAL A 6 34.10 6.36 2.40
CA VAL A 6 33.83 4.93 2.56
C VAL A 6 34.52 4.46 3.84
N VAL A 7 33.75 3.89 4.76
CA VAL A 7 34.23 3.28 6.01
C VAL A 7 33.72 1.85 6.04
N GLY A 8 34.50 0.94 5.49
CA GLY A 8 33.99 -0.38 5.14
C GLY A 8 34.97 -1.29 4.43
N VAL A 9 34.49 -2.48 4.08
CA VAL A 9 35.19 -3.47 3.24
C VAL A 9 34.23 -4.01 2.19
N ASP A 10 34.77 -4.46 1.06
CA ASP A 10 33.99 -5.02 -0.07
C ASP A 10 32.98 -4.05 -0.69
N ASP A 11 33.26 -2.75 -0.62
CA ASP A 11 32.41 -1.70 -1.17
C ASP A 11 32.84 -1.23 -2.57
N VAL A 12 31.85 -0.88 -3.39
CA VAL A 12 32.05 -0.27 -4.71
C VAL A 12 31.28 1.03 -4.78
N VAL A 13 31.98 2.16 -4.88
CA VAL A 13 31.35 3.49 -4.97
C VAL A 13 31.77 4.22 -6.23
N VAL A 14 30.80 4.48 -7.10
CA VAL A 14 30.96 5.22 -8.36
C VAL A 14 30.08 6.46 -8.33
N GLY A 15 30.70 7.64 -8.47
CA GLY A 15 30.00 8.92 -8.57
C GLY A 15 30.55 9.98 -7.61
N LYS A 16 29.68 10.83 -7.05
CA LYS A 16 30.09 12.00 -6.26
C LYS A 16 29.17 12.22 -5.06
N ILE A 17 29.73 12.75 -3.97
CA ILE A 17 28.97 13.14 -2.77
C ILE A 17 28.33 11.90 -2.13
N ASN A 18 29.03 10.77 -2.15
CA ASN A 18 28.54 9.53 -1.58
C ASN A 18 29.21 9.27 -0.22
N VAL A 19 28.43 8.82 0.75
CA VAL A 19 28.89 8.38 2.07
C VAL A 19 28.44 6.94 2.28
N VAL A 20 29.39 6.05 2.51
CA VAL A 20 29.16 4.62 2.76
C VAL A 20 29.82 4.23 4.08
N VAL A 21 29.05 3.56 4.93
CA VAL A 21 29.50 3.01 6.21
C VAL A 21 29.00 1.58 6.31
N ASP A 22 29.87 0.65 6.73
CA ASP A 22 29.69 -0.80 6.80
C ASP A 22 30.22 -1.53 5.54
N SER A 23 29.74 -2.73 5.22
CA SER A 23 30.41 -3.66 4.31
C SER A 23 29.50 -4.25 3.23
N GLY A 24 30.09 -4.57 2.08
CA GLY A 24 29.37 -5.17 0.96
C GLY A 24 28.35 -4.23 0.32
N VAL A 25 28.66 -2.94 0.25
CA VAL A 25 27.77 -1.91 -0.31
C VAL A 25 28.20 -1.54 -1.74
N VAL A 26 27.22 -1.46 -2.64
CA VAL A 26 27.43 -0.94 -4.00
C VAL A 26 26.64 0.35 -4.17
N VAL A 27 27.30 1.46 -4.51
CA VAL A 27 26.65 2.73 -4.84
C VAL A 27 27.10 3.23 -6.21
N VAL A 28 26.15 3.42 -7.12
CA VAL A 28 26.36 4.06 -8.42
C VAL A 28 25.43 5.27 -8.52
N GLY A 29 25.95 6.46 -8.27
CA GLY A 29 25.06 7.62 -8.12
C GLY A 29 25.71 8.89 -7.61
N VAL A 30 24.86 9.88 -7.37
CA VAL A 30 25.26 11.13 -6.73
C VAL A 30 24.45 11.38 -5.47
N ASP A 31 25.06 11.98 -4.46
CA ASP A 31 24.36 12.36 -3.23
C ASP A 31 23.68 11.16 -2.53
N GLY A 32 24.43 10.05 -2.42
CA GLY A 32 24.00 8.82 -1.74
C GLY A 32 24.54 8.73 -0.31
N ILE A 33 23.69 8.42 0.66
CA ILE A 33 24.11 8.09 2.03
C ILE A 33 23.65 6.66 2.32
N VAL A 34 24.61 5.76 2.59
CA VAL A 34 24.32 4.37 2.92
C VAL A 34 25.02 4.00 4.22
N VAL A 35 24.24 3.56 5.21
CA VAL A 35 24.75 3.02 6.47
C VAL A 35 24.14 1.65 6.70
N GLY A 36 24.98 0.63 6.61
CA GLY A 36 24.63 -0.77 6.84
C GLY A 36 25.07 -1.69 5.70
N ALA A 37 24.89 -3.00 5.88
CA ALA A 37 25.58 -4.01 5.09
C ALA A 37 24.74 -4.61 3.95
N GLY A 38 25.38 -5.00 2.86
CA GLY A 38 24.74 -5.76 1.77
C GLY A 38 23.68 -4.96 0.99
N VAL A 39 23.92 -3.66 0.78
CA VAL A 39 22.98 -2.75 0.13
C VAL A 39 23.47 -2.37 -1.26
N GLU A 40 22.59 -2.41 -2.26
CA GLU A 40 22.85 -1.91 -3.61
C GLU A 40 22.03 -0.64 -3.87
N VAL A 41 22.69 0.44 -4.30
CA VAL A 41 22.07 1.73 -4.62
C VAL A 41 22.48 2.19 -6.02
N VAL A 42 21.48 2.51 -6.85
CA VAL A 42 21.68 3.15 -8.16
C VAL A 42 20.76 4.35 -8.25
N GLY A 43 21.29 5.58 -8.24
CA GLY A 43 20.41 6.73 -8.14
C GLY A 43 21.02 8.08 -7.82
N SER A 44 20.14 9.01 -7.44
CA SER A 44 20.52 10.35 -6.95
C SER A 44 19.70 10.69 -5.71
N GLY A 45 20.33 11.32 -4.70
CA GLY A 45 19.61 11.77 -3.51
C GLY A 45 19.01 10.61 -2.70
N VAL A 46 19.74 9.50 -2.58
CA VAL A 46 19.25 8.28 -1.93
C VAL A 46 19.84 8.17 -0.52
N VAL A 47 19.00 7.91 0.47
CA VAL A 47 19.41 7.64 1.85
C VAL A 47 18.96 6.24 2.25
N VAL A 48 19.89 5.37 2.63
CA VAL A 48 19.60 4.02 3.12
C VAL A 48 20.25 3.81 4.49
N MET A 49 19.44 3.37 5.46
CA MET A 49 19.87 2.97 6.79
C MET A 49 19.38 1.56 7.08
N GLY A 50 20.23 0.55 6.95
CA GLY A 50 19.87 -0.82 7.25
C GLY A 50 20.61 -1.90 6.47
N VAL A 51 20.07 -3.12 6.46
CA VAL A 51 20.80 -4.33 6.04
C VAL A 51 20.06 -5.06 4.94
N GLY A 52 20.74 -5.33 3.82
CA GLY A 52 20.13 -6.03 2.70
C GLY A 52 19.13 -5.15 1.97
N GLY A 53 19.29 -5.03 0.65
CA GLY A 53 18.28 -4.35 -0.15
C GLY A 53 18.84 -3.77 -1.43
N VAL A 54 17.92 -3.33 -2.29
CA VAL A 54 18.22 -2.75 -3.59
C VAL A 54 17.38 -1.49 -3.74
N VAL A 55 18.04 -0.35 -3.95
CA VAL A 55 17.37 0.94 -4.19
C VAL A 55 17.80 1.48 -5.53
N VAL A 56 16.88 1.53 -6.49
CA VAL A 56 17.08 2.13 -7.80
C VAL A 56 16.14 3.32 -7.94
N GLY A 57 16.66 4.55 -7.89
CA GLY A 57 15.76 5.69 -7.89
C GLY A 57 16.34 7.08 -7.68
N LEU A 58 15.43 8.05 -7.56
CA LEU A 58 15.74 9.44 -7.26
C LEU A 58 14.98 9.87 -6.00
N ASP A 59 15.65 10.58 -5.09
CA ASP A 59 15.04 11.16 -3.89
C ASP A 59 14.30 10.13 -3.02
N VAL A 60 14.97 9.02 -2.70
CA VAL A 60 14.40 7.89 -1.95
C VAL A 60 15.04 7.78 -0.57
N MET A 61 14.23 7.61 0.46
CA MET A 61 14.68 7.27 1.82
C MET A 61 14.23 5.85 2.20
N VAL A 62 15.18 5.02 2.63
CA VAL A 62 14.92 3.66 3.12
C VAL A 62 15.52 3.47 4.51
N VAL A 63 14.74 2.91 5.42
CA VAL A 63 15.18 2.48 6.75
C VAL A 63 14.67 1.07 7.03
N GLY A 64 15.56 0.11 7.25
CA GLY A 64 15.18 -1.26 7.64
C GLY A 64 15.91 -2.35 6.87
N ALA A 65 15.30 -3.52 6.71
CA ALA A 65 16.00 -4.71 6.22
C ALA A 65 15.28 -5.37 5.04
N GLU A 66 16.05 -5.92 4.09
CA GLU A 66 15.51 -6.65 2.94
C GLU A 66 14.48 -5.81 2.15
N VAL A 67 14.81 -4.55 1.88
CA VAL A 67 13.93 -3.62 1.18
C VAL A 67 14.36 -3.46 -0.29
N MET A 68 13.39 -3.59 -1.20
CA MET A 68 13.56 -3.30 -2.62
C MET A 68 12.73 -2.06 -3.01
N VAL A 69 13.38 -1.01 -3.51
CA VAL A 69 12.69 0.18 -4.03
C VAL A 69 13.15 0.47 -5.45
N VAL A 70 12.19 0.63 -6.37
CA VAL A 70 12.42 1.15 -7.72
C VAL A 70 11.50 2.33 -7.96
N GLY A 71 12.04 3.56 -7.99
CA GLY A 71 11.13 4.71 -8.00
C GLY A 71 11.70 6.11 -7.93
N VAL A 72 10.80 7.08 -7.83
CA VAL A 72 11.12 8.51 -7.69
C VAL A 72 10.32 9.10 -6.54
N GLY A 73 10.99 9.64 -5.52
CA GLY A 73 10.33 10.16 -4.34
C GLY A 73 9.72 9.04 -3.51
N GLY A 74 10.11 8.92 -2.25
CA GLY A 74 9.44 7.98 -1.36
C GLY A 74 10.18 7.75 -0.07
N VAL A 75 9.45 7.19 0.89
CA VAL A 75 9.96 6.83 2.21
C VAL A 75 9.51 5.43 2.53
N VAL A 76 10.45 4.52 2.75
CA VAL A 76 10.17 3.15 3.16
C VAL A 76 10.82 2.86 4.49
N VAL A 77 10.03 2.52 5.50
CA VAL A 77 10.50 2.13 6.83
C VAL A 77 9.97 0.73 7.15
N GLY A 78 10.79 -0.30 7.07
CA GLY A 78 10.26 -1.65 7.20
C GLY A 78 11.20 -2.81 6.96
N VAL A 79 10.63 -4.02 7.03
CA VAL A 79 11.31 -5.27 6.75
C VAL A 79 10.55 -6.04 5.67
N ASP A 80 11.24 -6.64 4.71
CA ASP A 80 10.64 -7.41 3.61
C ASP A 80 9.63 -6.60 2.80
N VAL A 81 10.05 -5.42 2.33
CA VAL A 81 9.18 -4.49 1.59
C VAL A 81 9.65 -4.30 0.16
N MET A 82 8.73 -4.42 -0.79
CA MET A 82 8.95 -4.09 -2.20
C MET A 82 8.09 -2.88 -2.60
N VAL A 83 8.73 -1.84 -3.13
CA VAL A 83 8.07 -0.64 -3.64
C VAL A 83 8.49 -0.37 -5.08
N VAL A 84 7.52 -0.20 -5.98
CA VAL A 84 7.75 0.23 -7.35
C VAL A 84 6.85 1.41 -7.67
N GLY A 85 7.43 2.60 -7.91
CA GLY A 85 6.66 3.76 -8.35
C GLY A 85 7.12 5.10 -7.81
N ALA A 86 6.20 6.04 -7.57
CA ALA A 86 6.57 7.42 -7.26
C ALA A 86 5.75 8.05 -6.14
N GLY A 87 6.42 8.78 -5.24
CA GLY A 87 5.78 9.44 -4.10
C GLY A 87 5.14 8.47 -3.12
N VAL A 88 5.72 7.28 -2.95
CA VAL A 88 5.15 6.22 -2.09
C VAL A 88 5.73 6.29 -0.68
N VAL A 89 4.87 6.16 0.32
CA VAL A 89 5.25 6.04 1.74
C VAL A 89 4.81 4.68 2.26
N VAL A 90 5.76 3.86 2.73
CA VAL A 90 5.48 2.56 3.34
C VAL A 90 6.10 2.47 4.73
N VAL A 91 5.31 2.02 5.71
CA VAL A 91 5.78 1.71 7.06
C VAL A 91 5.25 0.34 7.46
N GLY A 92 6.11 -0.66 7.68
CA GLY A 92 5.61 -1.99 8.06
C GLY A 92 6.52 -3.17 7.76
N VAL A 93 5.90 -4.36 7.73
CA VAL A 93 6.59 -5.63 7.46
C VAL A 93 5.87 -6.41 6.36
N GLY A 94 6.60 -6.98 5.41
CA GLY A 94 6.04 -7.89 4.41
C GLY A 94 5.02 -7.20 3.51
N GLY A 95 5.47 -6.37 2.57
CA GLY A 95 4.56 -5.56 1.76
C GLY A 95 4.99 -5.38 0.32
N ILE A 96 4.01 -5.26 -0.58
CA ILE A 96 4.24 -4.93 -1.99
C ILE A 96 3.40 -3.72 -2.34
N VAL A 97 4.04 -2.63 -2.78
CA VAL A 97 3.34 -1.42 -3.22
C VAL A 97 3.80 -1.04 -4.62
N VAL A 98 2.87 -1.02 -5.56
CA VAL A 98 3.12 -0.64 -6.95
C VAL A 98 2.21 0.55 -7.29
N GLY A 99 2.80 1.67 -7.69
CA GLY A 99 2.05 2.81 -8.23
C GLY A 99 2.46 4.16 -7.66
N LYS A 100 1.51 5.09 -7.46
CA LYS A 100 1.84 6.50 -7.23
C LYS A 100 1.09 7.11 -6.05
N SER A 101 1.77 7.94 -5.28
CA SER A 101 1.17 8.72 -4.18
C SER A 101 0.52 7.86 -3.08
N ASN A 102 0.93 6.61 -2.94
CA ASN A 102 0.31 5.68 -1.98
C ASN A 102 0.91 5.85 -0.58
N VAL A 103 0.07 5.74 0.45
CA VAL A 103 0.46 5.73 1.87
C VAL A 103 0.02 4.42 2.51
N VAL A 104 0.98 3.62 2.94
CA VAL A 104 0.74 2.21 3.29
C VAL A 104 1.40 1.88 4.65
N VAL A 105 0.59 1.65 5.68
CA VAL A 105 1.04 1.28 7.05
C VAL A 105 0.59 -0.14 7.40
N ILE A 106 1.51 -1.12 7.39
CA ILE A 106 1.13 -2.50 7.09
C ILE A 106 1.82 -3.65 7.82
N ALA A 107 1.13 -4.81 7.79
CA ALA A 107 1.77 -6.13 7.81
C ALA A 107 1.13 -7.07 6.77
N GLY A 108 1.88 -7.57 5.79
CA GLY A 108 1.37 -8.55 4.81
C GLY A 108 0.44 -7.96 3.74
N VAL A 109 0.66 -6.74 3.27
CA VAL A 109 -0.29 -6.01 2.40
C VAL A 109 0.24 -5.85 0.97
N VAL A 110 -0.66 -5.94 0.00
CA VAL A 110 -0.40 -5.66 -1.42
C VAL A 110 -1.25 -4.48 -1.87
N VAL A 111 -0.62 -3.46 -2.45
CA VAL A 111 -1.30 -2.29 -3.04
C VAL A 111 -0.82 -2.10 -4.47
N VAL A 112 -1.72 -2.07 -5.43
CA VAL A 112 -1.44 -1.77 -6.84
C VAL A 112 -2.38 -0.67 -7.29
N GLY A 113 -1.88 0.57 -7.32
CA GLY A 113 -2.79 1.69 -7.50
C GLY A 113 -2.22 3.10 -7.38
N VAL A 114 -3.12 4.08 -7.39
CA VAL A 114 -2.78 5.50 -7.36
C VAL A 114 -3.63 6.21 -6.30
N ASP A 115 -2.98 7.04 -5.50
CA ASP A 115 -3.60 7.84 -4.43
C ASP A 115 -4.31 6.98 -3.37
N ASP A 116 -3.77 5.79 -3.08
CA ASP A 116 -4.34 4.87 -2.10
C ASP A 116 -3.79 5.09 -0.69
N VAL A 117 -4.64 4.91 0.32
CA VAL A 117 -4.27 4.93 1.74
C VAL A 117 -4.69 3.61 2.39
N VAL A 118 -3.71 2.80 2.81
CA VAL A 118 -3.98 1.47 3.38
C VAL A 118 -3.32 1.34 4.75
N VAL A 119 -4.14 1.10 5.77
CA VAL A 119 -3.70 0.90 7.15
C VAL A 119 -4.25 -0.43 7.66
N GLY A 120 -3.34 -1.36 8.00
CA GLY A 120 -3.69 -2.62 8.66
C GLY A 120 -2.96 -3.84 8.11
N LYS A 121 -3.64 -4.98 8.00
CA LYS A 121 -2.97 -6.27 7.76
C LYS A 121 -3.66 -7.12 6.71
N ILE A 122 -2.89 -7.84 5.89
CA ILE A 122 -3.42 -8.86 4.97
C ILE A 122 -4.48 -8.25 4.04
N ASN A 123 -4.24 -7.03 3.57
CA ASN A 123 -5.12 -6.36 2.63
C ASN A 123 -4.54 -6.47 1.22
N VAL A 124 -5.41 -6.63 0.23
CA VAL A 124 -5.11 -6.53 -1.19
C VAL A 124 -5.95 -5.40 -1.75
N VAL A 125 -5.29 -4.36 -2.24
CA VAL A 125 -5.93 -3.19 -2.86
C VAL A 125 -5.43 -3.06 -4.28
N VAL A 126 -6.37 -3.04 -5.22
CA VAL A 126 -6.13 -2.81 -6.64
C VAL A 126 -7.10 -1.73 -7.08
N ASP A 127 -6.58 -0.70 -7.77
CA ASP A 127 -7.27 0.44 -8.41
C ASP A 127 -6.80 1.80 -7.84
N SER A 128 -7.67 2.78 -7.64
CA SER A 128 -7.25 4.16 -7.40
C SER A 128 -8.18 4.90 -6.45
N GLY A 129 -7.60 5.77 -5.63
CA GLY A 129 -8.33 6.57 -4.64
C GLY A 129 -9.01 5.70 -3.58
N VAL A 130 -8.40 4.57 -3.21
CA VAL A 130 -8.93 3.64 -2.22
C VAL A 130 -8.41 3.99 -0.83
N VAL A 131 -9.31 3.98 0.16
CA VAL A 131 -8.94 4.11 1.58
C VAL A 131 -9.35 2.84 2.32
N VAL A 132 -8.39 2.12 2.89
CA VAL A 132 -8.64 0.92 3.70
C VAL A 132 -8.07 1.09 5.10
N VAL A 133 -8.91 0.91 6.12
CA VAL A 133 -8.49 0.80 7.51
C VAL A 133 -9.04 -0.51 8.06
N GLY A 134 -8.20 -1.55 8.14
CA GLY A 134 -8.74 -2.86 8.42
C GLY A 134 -7.81 -4.05 8.27
N VAL A 135 -8.36 -5.24 8.47
CA VAL A 135 -7.65 -6.49 8.27
C VAL A 135 -8.38 -7.39 7.30
N ASP A 136 -7.64 -8.19 6.53
CA ASP A 136 -8.23 -9.21 5.65
C ASP A 136 -9.23 -8.62 4.64
N GLY A 137 -8.84 -7.53 3.96
CA GLY A 137 -9.64 -6.86 2.94
C GLY A 137 -9.17 -7.18 1.53
N ILE A 138 -10.09 -7.44 0.60
CA ILE A 138 -9.83 -7.51 -0.84
C ILE A 138 -10.65 -6.43 -1.53
N ILE A 139 -10.00 -5.40 -2.05
CA ILE A 139 -10.63 -4.28 -2.73
C ILE A 139 -10.12 -4.22 -4.16
N GLU A 140 -11.01 -4.45 -5.12
CA GLU A 140 -10.79 -4.19 -6.54
C GLU A 140 -11.80 -3.13 -7.00
N GLY A 141 -11.42 -1.86 -6.95
CA GLY A 141 -12.38 -0.80 -7.22
C GLY A 141 -11.96 0.62 -6.91
N ALA A 142 -12.17 1.53 -7.87
CA ALA A 142 -11.84 2.95 -7.72
C ALA A 142 -12.76 3.68 -6.72
N GLY A 143 -12.18 4.58 -5.91
CA GLY A 143 -12.93 5.51 -5.07
C GLY A 143 -13.69 4.84 -3.92
N VAL A 144 -13.17 3.74 -3.39
CA VAL A 144 -13.80 2.96 -2.32
C VAL A 144 -13.19 3.32 -0.97
N VAL A 145 -14.04 3.41 0.06
CA VAL A 145 -13.62 3.51 1.47
C VAL A 145 -14.05 2.25 2.22
N VAL A 146 -13.10 1.56 2.85
CA VAL A 146 -13.34 0.38 3.69
C VAL A 146 -12.80 0.61 5.09
N VAL A 147 -13.64 0.38 6.10
CA VAL A 147 -13.23 0.36 7.52
C VAL A 147 -13.77 -0.91 8.17
N GLY A 148 -12.92 -1.90 8.44
CA GLY A 148 -13.44 -3.18 8.93
C GLY A 148 -12.51 -4.39 8.85
N ALA A 149 -13.10 -5.58 8.90
CA ALA A 149 -12.37 -6.84 8.82
C ALA A 149 -13.07 -7.84 7.90
N GLY A 150 -12.34 -8.58 7.07
CA GLY A 150 -12.95 -9.60 6.20
C GLY A 150 -13.89 -8.98 5.16
N VAL A 151 -13.47 -7.89 4.52
CA VAL A 151 -14.29 -7.13 3.57
C VAL A 151 -13.84 -7.40 2.14
N VAL A 152 -14.79 -7.70 1.25
CA VAL A 152 -14.54 -7.82 -0.19
C VAL A 152 -15.35 -6.77 -0.93
N VAL A 153 -14.69 -5.89 -1.69
CA VAL A 153 -15.35 -4.90 -2.55
C VAL A 153 -14.87 -5.04 -3.98
N MET A 154 -15.83 -5.22 -4.89
CA MET A 154 -15.60 -5.27 -6.33
C MET A 154 -16.44 -4.19 -7.00
N GLY A 155 -15.83 -3.09 -7.42
CA GLY A 155 -16.50 -2.04 -8.20
C GLY A 155 -16.25 -0.62 -7.72
N VAL A 156 -17.00 0.34 -8.25
CA VAL A 156 -16.62 1.76 -8.23
C VAL A 156 -17.44 2.60 -7.27
N GLY A 157 -16.76 3.31 -6.39
CA GLY A 157 -17.40 4.18 -5.41
C GLY A 157 -18.14 3.38 -4.34
N GLY A 158 -17.93 3.75 -3.09
CA GLY A 158 -18.68 3.15 -2.01
C GLY A 158 -18.02 3.32 -0.67
N VAL A 159 -18.78 3.02 0.36
CA VAL A 159 -18.33 3.05 1.75
C VAL A 159 -18.77 1.76 2.40
N VAL A 160 -17.83 0.95 2.82
CA VAL A 160 -18.10 -0.27 3.58
C VAL A 160 -17.50 -0.10 4.97
N VAL A 161 -18.35 -0.14 5.97
CA VAL A 161 -17.96 -0.12 7.37
C VAL A 161 -18.46 -1.41 8.00
N GLU A 162 -17.60 -2.05 8.82
CA GLU A 162 -17.82 -3.27 9.61
C GLU A 162 -17.24 -4.58 9.02
N VAL A 163 -17.72 -5.73 9.50
CA VAL A 163 -17.02 -7.03 9.42
C VAL A 163 -17.77 -8.02 8.53
N GLY A 164 -17.04 -8.75 7.69
CA GLY A 164 -17.58 -9.86 6.91
C GLY A 164 -18.53 -9.42 5.80
N VAL A 165 -18.25 -8.28 5.16
CA VAL A 165 -19.12 -7.70 4.13
C VAL A 165 -18.59 -8.03 2.74
N MET A 166 -19.49 -8.35 1.81
CA MET A 166 -19.21 -8.44 0.39
C MET A 166 -20.03 -7.43 -0.40
N VAL A 167 -19.37 -6.60 -1.20
CA VAL A 167 -20.00 -5.64 -2.10
C VAL A 167 -19.55 -5.88 -3.53
N VAL A 168 -20.50 -6.00 -4.45
CA VAL A 168 -20.24 -6.05 -5.90
C VAL A 168 -21.11 -5.00 -6.59
N GLY A 169 -20.50 -3.95 -7.12
CA GLY A 169 -21.22 -2.93 -7.88
C GLY A 169 -20.72 -1.52 -7.63
N ALA A 170 -21.61 -0.53 -7.74
CA ALA A 170 -21.23 0.88 -7.78
C ALA A 170 -22.02 1.74 -6.81
N GLU A 171 -21.37 2.72 -6.20
CA GLU A 171 -22.00 3.70 -5.29
C GLU A 171 -22.76 3.02 -4.12
N VAL A 172 -22.17 1.96 -3.55
CA VAL A 172 -22.81 1.19 -2.48
C VAL A 172 -22.31 1.66 -1.11
N VAL A 173 -23.23 1.84 -0.16
CA VAL A 173 -22.93 2.11 1.24
C VAL A 173 -23.43 0.95 2.10
N VAL A 174 -22.52 0.31 2.82
CA VAL A 174 -22.85 -0.75 3.79
C VAL A 174 -22.29 -0.37 5.15
N VAL A 175 -23.14 -0.44 6.17
CA VAL A 175 -22.78 -0.35 7.58
C VAL A 175 -23.46 -1.52 8.26
N GLY A 176 -22.70 -2.61 8.45
CA GLY A 176 -23.31 -3.88 8.84
C GLY A 176 -22.38 -5.07 8.92
N VAL A 177 -22.77 -6.08 9.69
CA VAL A 177 -22.02 -7.34 9.80
C VAL A 177 -22.63 -8.41 8.91
N GLY A 178 -21.80 -9.06 8.09
CA GLY A 178 -22.22 -10.25 7.35
C GLY A 178 -23.14 -9.96 6.17
N ASP A 179 -23.08 -8.76 5.60
CA ASP A 179 -23.94 -8.35 4.49
C ASP A 179 -23.35 -8.71 3.12
N ILE A 180 -24.23 -9.00 2.17
CA ILE A 180 -23.88 -9.19 0.76
C ILE A 180 -24.71 -8.23 -0.07
N VAL A 181 -24.07 -7.29 -0.77
CA VAL A 181 -24.75 -6.28 -1.57
C VAL A 181 -24.28 -6.33 -3.01
N VAL A 182 -25.21 -6.57 -3.93
CA VAL A 182 -24.95 -6.61 -5.37
C VAL A 182 -25.79 -5.57 -6.09
N GLY A 183 -25.15 -4.66 -6.81
CA GLY A 183 -25.82 -3.69 -7.68
C GLY A 183 -25.38 -2.25 -7.44
N LYS A 184 -26.27 -1.30 -7.74
CA LYS A 184 -25.91 0.12 -7.83
C LYS A 184 -26.70 0.99 -6.85
N SER A 185 -26.04 1.98 -6.25
CA SER A 185 -26.68 3.02 -5.42
C SER A 185 -27.50 2.44 -4.26
N ASN A 186 -27.01 1.35 -3.65
CA ASN A 186 -27.66 0.70 -2.51
C ASN A 186 -27.12 1.25 -1.19
N VAL A 187 -27.99 1.39 -0.20
CA VAL A 187 -27.66 1.75 1.18
C VAL A 187 -28.20 0.67 2.11
N VAL A 188 -27.30 0.05 2.87
CA VAL A 188 -27.60 -1.09 3.74
C VAL A 188 -27.05 -0.77 5.14
N VAL A 189 -27.94 -0.64 6.12
CA VAL A 189 -27.57 -0.29 7.51
C VAL A 189 -28.20 -1.29 8.47
N VAL A 190 -27.76 -2.55 8.37
CA VAL A 190 -28.39 -3.73 8.96
C VAL A 190 -27.34 -4.83 9.15
N ALA A 191 -27.70 -6.03 9.60
CA ALA A 191 -26.76 -7.14 9.71
C ALA A 191 -27.35 -8.43 9.14
N GLY A 192 -26.53 -9.20 8.43
CA GLY A 192 -26.86 -10.51 7.89
C GLY A 192 -27.84 -10.45 6.70
N VAL A 193 -27.72 -9.43 5.85
CA VAL A 193 -28.68 -9.17 4.77
C VAL A 193 -28.06 -9.37 3.41
N VAL A 194 -28.82 -9.98 2.50
CA VAL A 194 -28.49 -10.01 1.07
C VAL A 194 -29.35 -8.99 0.32
N VAL A 195 -28.71 -8.02 -0.33
CA VAL A 195 -29.38 -7.01 -1.16
C VAL A 195 -28.96 -7.16 -2.61
N VAL A 196 -29.93 -7.28 -3.52
CA VAL A 196 -29.68 -7.30 -4.97
C VAL A 196 -30.60 -6.29 -5.66
N GLY A 197 -30.02 -5.32 -6.37
CA GLY A 197 -30.80 -4.37 -7.17
C GLY A 197 -30.17 -2.98 -7.29
N VAL A 198 -31.00 -2.02 -7.71
CA VAL A 198 -30.60 -0.63 -7.93
C VAL A 198 -31.42 0.29 -7.02
N GLY A 199 -30.77 1.19 -6.30
CA GLY A 199 -31.44 2.22 -5.49
C GLY A 199 -32.11 1.70 -4.21
N GLY A 200 -31.66 0.57 -3.68
CA GLY A 200 -32.19 -0.01 -2.46
C GLY A 200 -31.80 0.75 -1.21
N ASN A 201 -32.76 1.07 -0.36
CA ASN A 201 -32.49 1.56 1.00
C ASN A 201 -33.03 0.55 2.02
N VAL A 202 -32.13 -0.19 2.65
CA VAL A 202 -32.45 -1.27 3.59
C VAL A 202 -32.07 -0.84 4.99
N VAL A 203 -33.10 -0.57 5.79
CA VAL A 203 -33.00 -0.22 7.20
C VAL A 203 -34.01 -1.11 7.96
N GLY A 204 -33.52 -2.00 8.83
CA GLY A 204 -34.37 -2.91 9.63
C GLY A 204 -33.95 -4.39 9.59
N LYS A 205 -34.81 -5.30 10.10
CA LYS A 205 -34.51 -6.74 10.07
C LYS A 205 -35.09 -7.37 8.80
N CYS A 206 -34.24 -7.73 7.86
CA CYS A 206 -34.60 -8.49 6.66
C CYS A 206 -33.44 -9.44 6.35
N ASN A 207 -33.71 -10.65 5.85
CA ASN A 207 -32.62 -11.56 5.47
C ASN A 207 -32.23 -11.39 4.00
N VAL A 208 -33.22 -11.05 3.14
CA VAL A 208 -33.03 -10.87 1.70
C VAL A 208 -33.91 -9.70 1.24
N VAL A 209 -33.34 -8.79 0.45
CA VAL A 209 -34.04 -7.69 -0.21
C VAL A 209 -33.70 -7.72 -1.69
N VAL A 210 -34.72 -7.86 -2.54
CA VAL A 210 -34.59 -7.70 -3.99
C VAL A 210 -35.26 -6.39 -4.35
N VAL A 211 -34.49 -5.46 -4.90
CA VAL A 211 -34.98 -4.14 -5.32
C VAL A 211 -35.14 -4.16 -6.83
N ALA A 212 -36.40 -4.16 -7.26
CA ALA A 212 -36.73 -3.98 -8.66
C ALA A 212 -36.55 -2.50 -9.02
N GLY A 213 -35.64 -2.23 -9.94
CA GLY A 213 -35.50 -0.95 -10.63
C GLY A 213 -36.26 -0.98 -11.95
#